data_AF-A0A9W9YHA2-F1
#
_entry.id   AF-A0A9W9YHA2-F1
#
_cell.length_a   1.000
_cell.length_b   1.000
_cell.length_c   1.000
_cell.angle_alpha   90.00
_cell.angle_beta   90.00
_cell.angle_gamma   90.00
#
_symmetry.space_group_name_H-M   'P 1'
#
loop_
_entity.id
_entity.type
_entity.pdbx_description
1 polymer ?
#
loop_
_entity_poly.entity_id
_entity_poly.type
_entity_poly.pdbx_seq_one_letter_code
_entity_poly.pdbx_strand_id
1 'polypeptide(L)'
;WRYVSKDDEAAALVEEKRSAQKVAIADQDGVLTCFGMKKNASQVVFKTLPGSPISKLQLGGLDGPSQEKVFCSIRCVNGADLFLCGNYIYNHYHDCKDENYFLSGDKITDVLCLPTKKHSPNHKWEIPNDKRNGGVLALETFDITADGVPDVLVGRDDGLVEVYGFDEMDEPVHRFKQQKEVGPTTTSQEPISEEVQAKIDNLRLEIDNLQQKVLKEREKYQFTAHSASALSAIPQFAINDKFALNRDDASYTLSIEVQIPIDNVLLQSDVPIDLLDVDKNSAVVSYSACDIENGNFLLATYRCQANTTRLELKVNRRAVWHITSIHYSKDSTQNLSSTAITASNPCHYTKELTCLMNPKPQLREQVSFHFLSTFLDTQLDCQYKKGEAIFKSDNISTISILKDVLTKEATKRKINLNISYDLNEDSVVHTLNLIHPKLEYQLLLAKKVQLIEGLKMRQKNLQAEYKKQPCHLERLYGMNVKNKVPILLEVLDNYDLQNL
;
A
#
# COMPACT_ATOMS: atom_id res chain seq x y z
N TRP A 1 32.18 -3.52 14.20
CA TRP A 1 33.29 -4.08 15.01
C TRP A 1 34.60 -3.42 14.59
N ARG A 2 35.12 -2.48 15.38
CA ARG A 2 36.54 -2.08 15.35
C ARG A 2 37.07 -2.25 16.78
N TYR A 3 38.05 -3.13 16.94
CA TYR A 3 38.79 -3.34 18.18
C TYR A 3 39.80 -2.20 18.30
N VAL A 4 39.79 -1.43 19.39
CA VAL A 4 40.84 -0.46 19.72
C VAL A 4 41.50 -0.96 21.00
N SER A 5 42.80 -1.29 20.91
CA SER A 5 43.63 -1.70 22.04
C SER A 5 43.90 -0.52 22.97
N LYS A 6 44.11 -0.82 24.24
CA LYS A 6 43.98 0.10 25.38
C LYS A 6 45.25 0.89 25.74
N ASP A 7 46.15 1.16 24.79
CA ASP A 7 47.48 1.73 25.06
C ASP A 7 47.90 2.84 24.08
N ASP A 8 47.07 3.86 23.86
CA ASP A 8 47.50 5.13 23.25
C ASP A 8 46.77 6.30 23.93
N GLU A 9 47.21 6.64 25.16
CA GLU A 9 46.96 7.96 25.74
C GLU A 9 47.92 8.98 25.10
N ALA A 10 47.36 10.12 24.67
CA ALA A 10 48.02 11.29 24.07
C ALA A 10 48.17 11.32 22.53
N ALA A 11 47.05 11.27 21.81
CA ALA A 11 46.93 11.91 20.50
C ALA A 11 45.90 13.04 20.59
N ALA A 12 46.33 14.26 20.29
CA ALA A 12 45.49 15.45 20.24
C ALA A 12 44.22 15.20 19.42
N LEU A 13 43.08 15.68 19.91
CA LEU A 13 41.82 15.77 19.17
C LEU A 13 42.04 16.65 17.93
N VAL A 14 42.51 16.03 16.84
CA VAL A 14 42.34 16.58 15.50
C VAL A 14 40.85 16.41 15.21
N GLU A 15 40.09 17.50 15.30
CA GLU A 15 38.81 17.59 14.59
C GLU A 15 39.12 17.37 13.10
N GLU A 16 39.09 16.11 12.65
CA GLU A 16 39.04 15.83 11.23
C GLU A 16 37.76 16.48 10.72
N LYS A 17 37.91 17.61 10.01
CA LYS A 17 36.83 18.23 9.25
C LYS A 17 36.25 17.17 8.32
N ARG A 18 35.16 16.53 8.72
CA ARG A 18 34.39 15.65 7.86
C ARG A 18 33.96 16.47 6.65
N SER A 19 34.52 16.17 5.48
CA SER A 19 34.11 16.81 4.24
C SER A 19 32.62 16.51 4.00
N ALA A 20 31.85 17.51 3.61
CA ALA A 20 30.44 17.32 3.29
C ALA A 20 30.27 16.19 2.26
N GLN A 21 29.39 15.24 2.58
CA GLN A 21 29.09 14.11 1.70
C GLN A 21 28.41 14.59 0.41
N LYS A 22 28.54 13.77 -0.64
CA LYS A 22 27.86 13.98 -1.93
C LYS A 22 26.59 13.14 -1.96
N VAL A 23 25.58 13.65 -2.65
CA VAL A 23 24.28 12.99 -2.81
C VAL A 23 24.08 12.62 -4.27
N ALA A 24 23.84 11.33 -4.54
CA ALA A 24 23.49 10.83 -5.86
C ALA A 24 21.98 10.51 -5.91
N ILE A 25 21.28 11.03 -6.93
CA ILE A 25 19.85 10.85 -7.14
C ILE A 25 19.63 10.45 -8.59
N ALA A 26 18.71 9.52 -8.82
CA ALA A 26 18.27 9.16 -10.16
C ALA A 26 16.77 9.39 -10.32
N ASP A 27 16.33 9.63 -11.56
CA ASP A 27 14.95 9.93 -11.89
C ASP A 27 14.32 8.92 -12.87
N GLN A 28 13.04 9.15 -13.17
CA GLN A 28 12.25 8.34 -14.09
C GLN A 28 12.61 8.59 -15.56
N ASP A 29 13.32 9.68 -15.88
CA ASP A 29 13.85 9.96 -17.21
C ASP A 29 15.20 9.26 -17.46
N GLY A 30 15.65 8.46 -16.49
CA GLY A 30 16.88 7.68 -16.57
C GLY A 30 18.15 8.51 -16.34
N VAL A 31 18.02 9.66 -15.69
CA VAL A 31 19.15 10.56 -15.43
C VAL A 31 19.66 10.39 -14.01
N LEU A 32 20.96 10.09 -13.88
CA LEU A 32 21.68 10.08 -12.61
C LEU A 32 22.37 11.44 -12.42
N THR A 33 22.06 12.13 -11.33
CA THR A 33 22.70 13.40 -10.94
C THR A 33 23.35 13.28 -9.58
N CYS A 34 24.62 13.69 -9.48
CA CYS A 34 25.36 13.76 -8.23
C CYS A 34 25.60 15.23 -7.86
N PHE A 35 25.27 15.60 -6.62
CA PHE A 35 25.43 16.93 -6.08
C PHE A 35 26.35 16.92 -4.86
N GLY A 36 27.10 17.99 -4.67
CA GLY A 36 27.81 18.29 -3.43
C GLY A 36 27.30 19.60 -2.83
N MET A 37 27.32 19.72 -1.50
CA MET A 37 26.98 20.97 -0.83
C MET A 37 28.23 21.83 -0.68
N LYS A 38 28.21 23.06 -1.20
CA LYS A 38 29.29 24.04 -1.06
C LYS A 38 28.70 25.39 -0.71
N LYS A 39 29.11 25.98 0.43
CA LYS A 39 28.59 27.27 0.93
C LYS A 39 27.05 27.30 0.96
N ASN A 40 26.41 26.26 1.51
CA ASN A 40 24.95 26.11 1.61
C ASN A 40 24.18 26.11 0.27
N ALA A 41 24.88 25.95 -0.86
CA ALA A 41 24.28 25.74 -2.17
C ALA A 41 24.62 24.35 -2.71
N SER A 42 23.65 23.72 -3.38
CA SER A 42 23.90 22.47 -4.10
C SER A 42 24.66 22.78 -5.39
N GLN A 43 25.74 22.04 -5.63
CA GLN A 43 26.53 22.11 -6.86
C GLN A 43 26.51 20.74 -7.54
N VAL A 44 26.07 20.70 -8.80
CA VAL A 44 26.14 19.49 -9.62
C VAL A 44 27.61 19.12 -9.81
N VAL A 45 27.96 17.90 -9.41
CA VAL A 45 29.29 17.28 -9.64
C VAL A 45 29.32 16.62 -11.01
N PHE A 46 28.29 15.81 -11.31
CA PHE A 46 28.09 15.24 -12.64
C PHE A 46 26.60 14.92 -12.87
N LYS A 47 26.23 14.80 -14.15
CA LYS A 47 24.90 14.42 -14.60
C LYS A 47 25.04 13.52 -15.84
N THR A 48 24.30 12.42 -15.91
CA THR A 48 24.29 11.53 -17.08
C THR A 48 23.28 12.00 -18.14
N LEU A 49 23.32 11.38 -19.32
CA LEU A 49 22.29 11.57 -20.33
C LEU A 49 21.00 10.81 -19.94
N PRO A 50 19.82 11.26 -20.42
CA PRO A 50 18.56 10.54 -20.25
C PRO A 50 18.61 9.12 -20.82
N GLY A 51 17.83 8.23 -20.24
CA GLY A 51 17.81 6.81 -20.58
C GLY A 51 16.54 6.12 -20.12
N SER A 52 16.63 4.83 -19.81
CA SER A 52 15.51 4.11 -19.20
C SER A 52 15.33 4.51 -17.73
N PRO A 53 14.09 4.51 -17.20
CA PRO A 53 13.83 4.84 -15.80
C PRO A 53 14.72 4.05 -14.84
N ILE A 54 15.35 4.73 -13.89
CA ILE A 54 16.22 4.08 -12.90
C ILE A 54 15.39 3.74 -11.66
N SER A 55 15.28 2.45 -11.35
CA SER A 55 14.40 1.95 -10.28
C SER A 55 15.09 1.79 -8.92
N LYS A 56 16.42 1.72 -8.89
CA LYS A 56 17.22 1.56 -7.67
C LYS A 56 18.62 2.12 -7.88
N LEU A 57 19.17 2.74 -6.84
CA LEU A 57 20.58 3.10 -6.74
C LEU A 57 21.20 2.38 -5.55
N GLN A 58 22.41 1.88 -5.73
CA GLN A 58 23.17 1.21 -4.67
C GLN A 58 24.64 1.63 -4.75
N LEU A 59 25.25 1.90 -3.59
CA LEU A 59 26.70 2.05 -3.49
C LEU A 59 27.34 0.67 -3.31
N GLY A 60 28.51 0.48 -3.92
CA GLY A 60 29.28 -0.75 -3.80
C GLY A 60 30.77 -0.52 -4.09
N GLY A 61 31.56 -1.57 -3.88
CA GLY A 61 33.00 -1.55 -4.07
C GLY A 61 33.59 -2.94 -3.80
N LEU A 62 34.76 -3.21 -4.40
CA LEU A 62 35.57 -4.37 -4.04
C LEU A 62 36.24 -4.12 -2.69
N ASP A 63 36.66 -5.17 -1.99
CA ASP A 63 37.19 -5.15 -0.63
C ASP A 63 38.07 -3.91 -0.33
N GLY A 64 37.58 -3.05 0.57
CA GLY A 64 38.20 -1.79 0.95
C GLY A 64 37.32 -0.98 1.90
N PRO A 65 37.86 0.05 2.57
CA PRO A 65 37.12 0.85 3.54
C PRO A 65 36.10 1.82 2.93
N SER A 66 36.14 2.09 1.61
CA SER A 66 35.22 3.01 0.93
C SER A 66 34.51 2.35 -0.26
N GLN A 67 33.16 2.38 -0.24
CA GLN A 67 32.31 1.98 -1.35
C GLN A 67 31.98 3.21 -2.21
N GLU A 68 32.73 3.40 -3.30
CA GLU A 68 32.65 4.63 -4.11
C GLU A 68 31.99 4.44 -5.49
N LYS A 69 31.66 3.20 -5.87
CA LYS A 69 31.01 2.93 -7.15
C LYS A 69 29.50 3.00 -6.98
N VAL A 70 28.87 3.82 -7.84
CA VAL A 70 27.41 3.93 -7.92
C VAL A 70 26.90 2.93 -8.95
N PHE A 71 26.02 2.03 -8.52
CA PHE A 71 25.36 1.04 -9.36
C PHE A 71 23.89 1.43 -9.58
N CYS A 72 23.43 1.35 -10.83
CA CYS A 72 22.03 1.60 -11.20
C CYS A 72 21.30 0.28 -11.42
N SER A 73 20.04 0.21 -10.98
CA SER A 73 19.13 -0.93 -11.18
C SER A 73 19.60 -2.25 -10.55
N ILE A 74 20.44 -2.18 -9.51
CA ILE A 74 20.90 -3.33 -8.72
C ILE A 74 20.30 -3.24 -7.32
N ARG A 75 19.81 -4.37 -6.78
CA ARG A 75 19.16 -4.41 -5.46
C ARG A 75 20.16 -4.42 -4.32
N CYS A 76 21.20 -5.24 -4.45
CA CYS A 76 22.26 -5.34 -3.45
C CYS A 76 23.60 -5.64 -4.15
N VAL A 77 24.67 -5.05 -3.63
CA VAL A 77 26.05 -5.27 -4.07
C VAL A 77 26.87 -5.66 -2.84
N ASN A 78 27.60 -6.77 -2.93
CA ASN A 78 28.51 -7.20 -1.87
C ASN A 78 29.85 -7.62 -2.50
N GLY A 79 30.85 -6.73 -2.49
CA GLY A 79 32.11 -7.01 -3.18
C GLY A 79 31.91 -7.20 -4.70
N ALA A 80 32.23 -8.40 -5.19
CA ALA A 80 32.03 -8.83 -6.57
C ALA A 80 30.63 -9.43 -6.83
N ASP A 81 29.85 -9.69 -5.78
CA ASP A 81 28.52 -10.26 -5.86
C ASP A 81 27.47 -9.19 -6.17
N LEU A 82 26.65 -9.45 -7.18
CA LEU A 82 25.55 -8.61 -7.63
C LEU A 82 24.24 -9.39 -7.49
N PHE A 83 23.33 -8.82 -6.71
CA PHE A 83 22.00 -9.37 -6.50
C PHE A 83 20.97 -8.52 -7.24
N LEU A 84 20.33 -9.13 -8.23
CA LEU A 84 19.32 -8.47 -9.05
C LEU A 84 17.98 -9.18 -8.89
N CYS A 85 16.90 -8.41 -8.94
CA CYS A 85 15.57 -8.98 -8.98
C CYS A 85 14.72 -8.30 -10.06
N GLY A 86 14.03 -9.13 -10.85
CA GLY A 86 12.82 -8.72 -11.54
C GLY A 86 11.62 -8.84 -10.62
N ASN A 87 10.42 -8.90 -11.21
CA ASN A 87 9.20 -9.06 -10.44
C ASN A 87 9.10 -10.42 -9.75
N TYR A 88 9.61 -11.49 -10.35
CA TYR A 88 9.49 -12.86 -9.84
C TYR A 88 10.81 -13.62 -9.89
N ILE A 89 11.79 -13.06 -10.58
CA ILE A 89 13.07 -13.70 -10.81
C ILE A 89 14.09 -12.98 -9.95
N TYR A 90 14.85 -13.74 -9.19
CA TYR A 90 16.06 -13.30 -8.52
C TYR A 90 17.25 -13.98 -9.20
N ASN A 91 18.27 -13.19 -9.50
CA ASN A 91 19.54 -13.65 -10.05
C ASN A 91 20.67 -13.17 -9.15
N HIS A 92 21.64 -14.05 -8.95
CA HIS A 92 22.91 -13.77 -8.31
C HIS A 92 24.02 -13.87 -9.35
N TYR A 93 24.80 -12.82 -9.49
CA TYR A 93 26.00 -12.84 -10.33
C TYR A 93 27.23 -12.61 -9.48
N HIS A 94 28.28 -13.36 -9.73
CA HIS A 94 29.62 -13.09 -9.21
C HIS A 94 30.52 -12.74 -10.39
N ASP A 95 31.11 -11.53 -10.37
CA ASP A 95 31.93 -11.04 -11.49
C ASP A 95 31.24 -11.19 -12.86
N CYS A 96 29.96 -10.79 -12.91
CA CYS A 96 29.10 -10.88 -14.10
C CYS A 96 28.84 -12.31 -14.61
N LYS A 97 29.17 -13.35 -13.85
CA LYS A 97 28.81 -14.75 -14.14
C LYS A 97 27.61 -15.14 -13.30
N ASP A 98 26.62 -15.74 -13.93
CA ASP A 98 25.43 -16.26 -13.24
C ASP A 98 25.85 -17.40 -12.30
N GLU A 99 25.55 -17.24 -11.02
CA GLU A 99 25.88 -18.22 -9.98
C GLU A 99 24.64 -18.93 -9.44
N ASN A 100 23.61 -18.14 -9.10
CA ASN A 100 22.38 -18.67 -8.51
C ASN A 100 21.16 -17.98 -9.10
N TYR A 101 20.09 -18.75 -9.21
CA TYR A 101 18.81 -18.31 -9.73
C TYR A 101 17.68 -18.75 -8.79
N PHE A 102 16.70 -17.87 -8.57
CA PHE A 102 15.48 -18.22 -7.87
C PHE A 102 14.26 -17.62 -8.56
N LEU A 103 13.29 -18.48 -8.88
CA LEU A 103 11.97 -18.07 -9.34
C LEU A 103 11.02 -18.05 -8.14
N SER A 104 10.75 -16.85 -7.65
CA SER A 104 9.76 -16.61 -6.61
C SER A 104 8.35 -16.90 -7.11
N GLY A 105 7.57 -17.61 -6.28
CA GLY A 105 6.14 -17.83 -6.53
C GLY A 105 5.30 -16.55 -6.44
N ASP A 106 5.81 -15.55 -5.72
CA ASP A 106 5.19 -14.25 -5.50
C ASP A 106 6.07 -13.10 -6.00
N LYS A 107 5.49 -11.90 -6.09
CA LYS A 107 6.25 -10.71 -6.50
C LYS A 107 7.33 -10.41 -5.45
N ILE A 108 8.59 -10.36 -5.88
CA ILE A 108 9.72 -9.94 -5.06
C ILE A 108 9.60 -8.42 -4.86
N THR A 109 9.37 -8.00 -3.61
CA THR A 109 9.28 -6.59 -3.23
C THR A 109 10.66 -6.00 -3.01
N ASP A 110 11.51 -6.70 -2.25
CA ASP A 110 12.90 -6.35 -2.01
C ASP A 110 13.76 -7.58 -1.70
N VAL A 111 15.09 -7.39 -1.75
CA VAL A 111 16.08 -8.44 -1.48
C VAL A 111 17.07 -7.91 -0.44
N LEU A 112 17.17 -8.59 0.69
CA LEU A 112 18.13 -8.28 1.75
C LEU A 112 19.13 -9.43 1.87
N CYS A 113 20.43 -9.11 1.81
CA CYS A 113 21.49 -10.09 2.02
C CYS A 113 21.88 -10.10 3.49
N LEU A 114 21.36 -11.08 4.24
CA LEU A 114 21.70 -11.26 5.64
C LEU A 114 22.91 -12.22 5.76
N PRO A 115 23.93 -11.91 6.58
CA PRO A 115 25.00 -12.83 6.89
C PRO A 115 24.43 -14.02 7.68
N THR A 116 24.13 -15.12 7.00
CA THR A 116 23.60 -16.32 7.64
C THR A 116 24.73 -17.10 8.30
N LYS A 117 24.88 -16.93 9.62
CA LYS A 117 25.30 -18.10 10.44
C LYS A 117 24.15 -19.12 10.39
N LYS A 118 24.44 -20.41 10.57
CA LYS A 118 23.50 -21.55 10.55
C LYS A 118 22.43 -21.51 11.67
N HIS A 119 21.82 -20.37 11.95
CA HIS A 119 20.76 -20.23 12.93
C HIS A 119 19.42 -20.05 12.21
N SER A 120 18.39 -20.69 12.76
CA SER A 120 17.02 -20.38 12.43
C SER A 120 16.75 -18.89 12.72
N PRO A 121 15.89 -18.22 11.94
CA PRO A 121 15.49 -16.85 12.23
C PRO A 121 14.95 -16.76 13.67
N ASN A 122 15.45 -15.77 14.42
CA ASN A 122 15.02 -15.51 15.80
C ASN A 122 14.39 -14.12 15.84
N HIS A 123 13.10 -14.05 16.15
CA HIS A 123 12.37 -12.80 16.30
C HIS A 123 12.88 -12.05 17.55
N LYS A 124 13.33 -10.80 17.37
CA LYS A 124 13.83 -9.96 18.46
C LYS A 124 12.77 -8.97 18.92
N TRP A 125 12.32 -8.13 18.01
CA TRP A 125 11.33 -7.10 18.27
C TRP A 125 10.52 -6.83 17.00
N GLU A 126 9.34 -6.22 17.19
CA GLU A 126 8.48 -5.72 16.12
C GLU A 126 7.97 -4.34 16.55
N ILE A 127 8.01 -3.37 15.64
CA ILE A 127 7.40 -2.06 15.85
C ILE A 127 6.04 -2.07 15.15
N PRO A 128 4.92 -2.30 15.86
CA PRO A 128 3.61 -2.36 15.25
C PRO A 128 3.21 -0.97 14.71
N ASN A 129 2.54 -0.94 13.55
CA ASN A 129 2.07 0.30 12.93
C ASN A 129 0.68 0.68 13.43
N ASP A 130 0.51 0.84 14.75
CA ASP A 130 -0.80 1.10 15.39
C ASP A 130 -1.47 2.38 14.88
N LYS A 131 -0.65 3.37 14.51
CA LYS A 131 -1.10 4.67 13.98
C LYS A 131 -1.47 4.61 12.51
N ARG A 132 -1.33 3.45 11.85
CA ARG A 132 -1.60 3.24 10.43
C ARG A 132 -0.90 4.28 9.55
N ASN A 133 0.35 4.57 9.89
CA ASN A 133 1.20 5.40 9.05
C ASN A 133 1.43 4.70 7.71
N GLY A 134 1.97 5.46 6.75
CA GLY A 134 2.35 4.95 5.45
C GLY A 134 3.23 3.70 5.46
N GLY A 135 3.21 2.97 4.35
CA GLY A 135 4.11 1.84 4.12
C GLY A 135 5.57 2.29 4.12
N VAL A 136 6.48 1.47 4.64
CA VAL A 136 7.92 1.80 4.66
C VAL A 136 8.47 1.73 3.23
N LEU A 137 9.05 2.84 2.75
CA LEU A 137 9.68 2.95 1.43
C LEU A 137 11.21 2.94 1.52
N ALA A 138 11.76 3.46 2.61
CA ALA A 138 13.19 3.53 2.84
C ALA A 138 13.50 3.20 4.30
N LEU A 139 14.61 2.46 4.48
CA LEU A 139 15.16 2.11 5.78
C LEU A 139 16.67 2.29 5.70
N GLU A 140 17.26 2.94 6.69
CA GLU A 140 18.71 3.13 6.77
C GLU A 140 19.16 3.08 8.23
N THR A 141 20.42 2.72 8.47
CA THR A 141 21.00 2.75 9.82
C THR A 141 22.11 3.80 9.92
N PHE A 142 21.98 4.73 10.85
CA PHE A 142 22.98 5.76 11.10
C PHE A 142 22.85 6.29 12.52
N ASP A 143 23.96 6.46 13.22
CA ASP A 143 24.02 7.05 14.56
C ASP A 143 23.81 8.58 14.47
N ILE A 144 22.54 8.99 14.45
CA ILE A 144 22.13 10.40 14.40
C ILE A 144 22.02 11.00 15.80
N THR A 145 21.75 10.18 16.81
CA THR A 145 21.71 10.58 18.22
C THR A 145 23.10 10.80 18.82
N ALA A 146 24.14 10.32 18.14
CA ALA A 146 25.55 10.36 18.55
C ALA A 146 25.80 9.62 19.86
N ASP A 147 25.03 8.57 20.14
CA ASP A 147 25.20 7.72 21.33
C ASP A 147 26.17 6.55 21.10
N GLY A 148 26.71 6.42 19.87
CA GLY A 148 27.63 5.38 19.47
C GLY A 148 26.95 4.10 18.97
N VAL A 149 25.62 4.01 19.02
CA VAL A 149 24.80 2.92 18.52
C VAL A 149 24.05 3.39 17.26
N PRO A 150 24.08 2.65 16.14
CA PRO A 150 23.34 3.06 14.95
C PRO A 150 21.82 3.12 15.20
N ASP A 151 21.22 4.27 14.95
CA ASP A 151 19.77 4.44 14.95
C ASP A 151 19.16 3.90 13.65
N VAL A 152 17.87 3.55 13.70
CA VAL A 152 17.07 3.14 12.54
C VAL A 152 16.27 4.33 12.02
N LEU A 153 16.58 4.75 10.79
CA LEU A 153 15.89 5.80 10.05
C LEU A 153 14.82 5.18 9.14
N VAL A 154 13.56 5.59 9.30
CA VAL A 154 12.41 5.03 8.57
C VAL A 154 11.74 6.14 7.75
N GLY A 155 11.71 5.96 6.43
CA GLY A 155 10.95 6.82 5.50
C GLY A 155 9.70 6.11 4.99
N ARG A 156 8.54 6.73 5.13
CA ARG A 156 7.23 6.16 4.76
C ARG A 156 6.59 6.82 3.54
N ASP A 157 5.65 6.10 2.91
CA ASP A 157 4.93 6.54 1.70
C ASP A 157 3.96 7.70 1.91
N ASP A 158 3.59 8.00 3.16
CA ASP A 158 2.79 9.17 3.52
C ASP A 158 3.63 10.42 3.79
N GLY A 159 4.94 10.36 3.52
CA GLY A 159 5.89 11.47 3.73
C GLY A 159 6.39 11.57 5.16
N LEU A 160 6.08 10.60 6.01
CA LEU A 160 6.56 10.58 7.38
C LEU A 160 8.00 10.04 7.48
N VAL A 161 8.84 10.74 8.23
CA VAL A 161 10.19 10.31 8.60
C VAL A 161 10.24 10.08 10.11
N GLU A 162 10.66 8.88 10.52
CA GLU A 162 10.80 8.49 11.92
C GLU A 162 12.23 8.02 12.21
N VAL A 163 12.72 8.29 13.42
CA VAL A 163 14.02 7.82 13.91
C VAL A 163 13.82 7.02 15.18
N TYR A 164 14.37 5.81 15.21
CA TYR A 164 14.34 4.93 16.38
C TYR A 164 15.77 4.66 16.84
N GLY A 165 16.11 5.06 18.06
CA GLY A 165 17.33 4.63 18.72
C GLY A 165 17.08 3.38 19.56
N PHE A 166 18.11 2.86 20.22
CA PHE A 166 17.97 1.70 21.10
C PHE A 166 18.22 2.10 22.56
N ASP A 167 17.53 1.44 23.48
CA ASP A 167 17.79 1.57 24.91
C ASP A 167 18.80 0.52 25.40
N GLU A 168 19.05 0.50 26.72
CA GLU A 168 19.98 -0.43 27.36
C GLU A 168 19.56 -1.92 27.23
N MET A 169 18.32 -2.18 26.83
CA MET A 169 17.75 -3.52 26.65
C MET A 169 17.68 -3.96 25.17
N ASP A 170 18.30 -3.19 24.26
CA ASP A 170 18.22 -3.37 22.80
C ASP A 170 16.78 -3.24 22.24
N GLU A 171 15.88 -2.53 22.94
CA GLU A 171 14.53 -2.26 22.47
C GLU A 171 14.47 -0.93 21.69
N PRO A 172 13.75 -0.88 20.55
CA PRO A 172 13.66 0.33 19.74
C PRO A 172 12.81 1.41 20.43
N VAL A 173 13.40 2.57 20.65
CA VAL A 173 12.76 3.76 21.24
C VAL A 173 12.64 4.86 20.20
N HIS A 174 11.41 5.32 19.98
CA HIS A 174 11.12 6.43 19.08
C HIS A 174 11.77 7.75 19.58
N ARG A 175 12.67 8.32 18.78
CA ARG A 175 13.39 9.57 19.11
C ARG A 175 12.83 10.79 18.39
N PHE A 176 12.52 10.65 17.10
CA PHE A 176 12.13 11.78 16.26
C PHE A 176 11.06 11.38 15.24
N LYS A 177 10.17 12.34 14.95
CA LYS A 177 9.13 12.22 13.94
C LYS A 177 8.94 13.55 13.23
N GLN A 178 8.94 13.52 11.90
CA GLN A 178 8.60 14.67 11.08
C GLN A 178 7.73 14.27 9.91
N GLN A 179 6.64 15.01 9.73
CA GLN A 179 5.80 14.92 8.55
C GLN A 179 6.38 15.84 7.47
N LYS A 180 6.60 15.32 6.26
CA LYS A 180 6.90 16.16 5.12
C LYS A 180 5.67 17.01 4.80
N GLU A 181 5.73 18.29 5.12
CA GLU A 181 4.65 19.24 4.83
C GLU A 181 4.75 19.72 3.38
N VAL A 182 3.62 19.70 2.67
CA VAL A 182 3.48 20.21 1.31
C VAL A 182 2.79 21.57 1.41
N GLY A 183 3.56 22.65 1.24
CA GLY A 183 3.05 24.03 1.22
C GLY A 183 3.63 24.93 2.30
N PRO A 184 3.40 26.25 2.22
CA PRO A 184 3.89 27.21 3.20
C PRO A 184 3.15 27.00 4.53
N THR A 185 3.88 26.65 5.58
CA THR A 185 3.34 26.58 6.93
C THR A 185 3.15 27.96 7.52
N THR A 186 1.92 28.25 7.96
CA THR A 186 1.63 29.32 8.91
C THR A 186 2.14 28.93 10.30
N THR A 187 3.46 28.94 10.52
CA THR A 187 3.99 28.92 11.89
C THR A 187 5.32 29.66 11.97
N SER A 188 5.36 30.63 12.90
CA SER A 188 6.47 31.48 13.33
C SER A 188 6.99 32.50 12.30
N GLN A 189 6.68 33.77 12.57
CA GLN A 189 7.36 34.94 12.04
C GLN A 189 8.81 34.96 12.55
N GLU A 190 9.68 34.11 12.03
CA GLU A 190 11.12 34.36 12.12
C GLU A 190 11.47 35.49 11.15
N PRO A 191 12.33 36.46 11.54
CA PRO A 191 12.78 37.50 10.64
C PRO A 191 13.44 36.85 9.42
N ILE A 192 12.95 37.20 8.23
CA ILE A 192 13.47 36.72 6.96
C ILE A 192 14.96 37.08 6.89
N SER A 193 15.83 36.09 6.97
CA SER A 193 17.27 36.27 6.79
C SER A 193 17.57 36.88 5.41
N GLU A 194 18.62 37.71 5.30
CA GLU A 194 19.07 38.28 4.03
C GLU A 194 19.32 37.20 2.96
N GLU A 195 19.77 36.00 3.36
CA GLU A 195 19.94 34.86 2.44
C GLU A 195 18.61 34.35 1.89
N VAL A 196 17.55 34.34 2.70
CA VAL A 196 16.21 33.93 2.28
C VAL A 196 15.63 34.98 1.34
N GLN A 197 15.83 36.27 1.64
CA GLN A 197 15.38 37.36 0.77
C GLN A 197 16.06 37.32 -0.60
N ALA A 198 17.38 37.11 -0.66
CA ALA A 198 18.10 36.97 -1.93
C ALA A 198 17.62 35.75 -2.74
N LYS A 199 17.28 34.63 -2.08
CA LYS A 199 16.67 33.47 -2.75
C LYS A 199 15.30 33.80 -3.33
N ILE A 200 14.45 34.52 -2.59
CA ILE A 200 13.13 34.96 -3.05
C ILE A 200 13.26 35.84 -4.31
N ASP A 201 14.20 36.79 -4.32
CA ASP A 201 14.35 37.70 -5.45
C ASP A 201 14.89 36.99 -6.71
N ASN A 202 15.81 36.03 -6.54
CA ASN A 202 16.24 35.17 -7.64
C ASN A 202 15.09 34.31 -8.20
N LEU A 203 14.27 33.71 -7.33
CA LEU A 203 13.12 32.91 -7.75
C LEU A 203 12.06 33.76 -8.49
N ARG A 204 11.83 35.00 -8.07
CA ARG A 204 10.94 35.93 -8.78
C ARG A 204 11.42 36.21 -10.21
N LEU A 205 12.71 36.51 -10.37
CA LEU A 205 13.29 36.75 -11.68
C LEU A 205 13.25 35.50 -12.57
N GLU A 206 13.46 34.31 -12.00
CA GLU A 206 13.32 33.05 -12.72
C GLU A 206 11.87 32.80 -13.16
N ILE A 207 10.89 33.04 -12.28
CA ILE A 207 9.47 32.92 -12.59
C ILE A 207 9.08 33.83 -13.75
N ASP A 208 9.49 35.11 -13.72
CA ASP A 208 9.16 36.07 -14.78
C ASP A 208 9.71 35.61 -16.14
N ASN A 209 10.97 35.16 -16.16
CA ASN A 209 11.62 34.64 -17.37
C ASN A 209 10.92 33.37 -17.90
N LEU A 210 10.56 32.44 -17.02
CA LEU A 210 9.88 31.20 -17.40
C LEU A 210 8.46 31.48 -17.88
N GLN A 211 7.73 32.39 -17.24
CA GLN A 211 6.39 32.80 -17.64
C GLN A 211 6.39 33.37 -19.07
N GLN A 212 7.32 34.26 -19.39
CA GLN A 212 7.44 34.81 -20.74
C GLN A 212 7.73 33.72 -21.79
N LYS A 213 8.65 32.79 -21.50
CA LYS A 213 8.95 31.67 -22.40
C LYS A 213 7.74 30.77 -22.62
N VAL A 214 7.03 30.41 -21.56
CA VAL A 214 5.83 29.56 -21.63
C VAL A 214 4.71 30.25 -22.40
N LEU A 215 4.48 31.55 -22.20
CA LEU A 215 3.48 32.32 -22.94
C LEU A 215 3.76 32.29 -24.45
N LYS A 216 5.01 32.55 -24.84
CA LYS A 216 5.42 32.54 -26.25
C LYS A 216 5.21 31.17 -26.91
N GLU A 217 5.59 30.07 -26.24
CA GLU A 217 5.38 28.72 -26.79
C GLU A 217 3.90 28.30 -26.77
N ARG A 218 3.09 28.79 -25.83
CA ARG A 218 1.62 28.58 -25.82
C ARG A 218 0.94 29.24 -27.01
N GLU A 219 1.28 30.49 -27.32
CA GLU A 219 0.76 31.19 -28.50
C GLU A 219 1.11 30.45 -29.80
N LYS A 220 2.37 30.01 -29.90
CA LYS A 220 2.84 29.20 -31.03
C LYS A 220 2.08 27.87 -31.15
N TYR A 221 1.88 27.16 -30.04
CA TYR A 221 1.10 25.93 -30.01
C TYR A 221 -0.35 26.17 -30.45
N GLN A 222 -0.99 27.23 -29.94
CA GLN A 222 -2.35 27.59 -30.32
C GLN A 222 -2.46 27.91 -31.81
N PHE A 223 -1.50 28.64 -32.38
CA PHE A 223 -1.46 28.91 -33.81
C PHE A 223 -1.36 27.63 -34.65
N THR A 224 -0.45 26.72 -34.28
CA THR A 224 -0.26 25.45 -34.99
C THR A 224 -1.46 24.50 -34.83
N ALA A 225 -2.14 24.52 -33.68
CA ALA A 225 -3.30 23.66 -33.40
C ALA A 225 -4.52 23.94 -34.31
N HIS A 226 -4.61 25.11 -34.92
CA HIS A 226 -5.67 25.44 -35.88
C HIS A 226 -5.42 24.88 -37.30
N SER A 227 -4.25 24.27 -37.55
CA SER A 227 -3.94 23.66 -38.84
C SER A 227 -4.47 22.22 -38.92
N ALA A 228 -5.09 21.86 -40.05
CA ALA A 228 -5.73 20.55 -40.24
C ALA A 228 -4.75 19.37 -40.27
N SER A 229 -3.45 19.63 -40.44
CA SER A 229 -2.39 18.61 -40.45
C SER A 229 -1.63 18.48 -39.14
N ALA A 230 -1.90 19.34 -38.14
CA ALA A 230 -1.22 19.29 -36.86
C ALA A 230 -1.83 18.22 -35.94
N LEU A 231 -0.95 17.40 -35.36
CA LEU A 231 -1.30 16.45 -34.30
C LEU A 231 -0.89 17.03 -32.95
N SER A 232 -1.84 17.10 -32.02
CA SER A 232 -1.59 17.51 -30.65
C SER A 232 -1.02 16.35 -29.85
N ALA A 233 0.20 16.50 -29.34
CA ALA A 233 0.81 15.51 -28.46
C ALA A 233 0.25 15.67 -27.03
N ILE A 234 -0.10 14.55 -26.39
CA ILE A 234 -0.58 14.53 -25.01
C ILE A 234 0.64 14.42 -24.09
N PRO A 235 0.82 15.34 -23.12
CA PRO A 235 1.89 15.21 -22.13
C PRO A 235 1.62 13.98 -21.28
N GLN A 236 2.58 13.05 -21.26
CA GLN A 236 2.53 11.89 -20.39
C GLN A 236 3.26 12.23 -19.09
N PHE A 237 2.66 11.87 -17.97
CA PHE A 237 3.28 11.92 -16.65
C PHE A 237 2.97 10.63 -15.92
N ALA A 238 3.90 10.20 -15.06
CA ALA A 238 3.69 9.02 -14.26
C ALA A 238 2.68 9.31 -13.14
N ILE A 239 1.76 8.37 -12.95
CA ILE A 239 0.84 8.33 -11.82
C ILE A 239 1.29 7.17 -10.95
N ASN A 240 1.56 7.44 -9.68
CA ASN A 240 1.85 6.42 -8.69
C ASN A 240 0.55 6.10 -7.94
N ASP A 241 -0.13 5.04 -8.36
CA ASP A 241 -1.35 4.57 -7.74
C ASP A 241 -1.12 3.32 -6.88
N LYS A 242 -1.84 3.25 -5.76
CA LYS A 242 -1.83 2.11 -4.84
C LYS A 242 -3.25 1.83 -4.38
N PHE A 243 -3.74 0.62 -4.66
CA PHE A 243 -5.03 0.14 -4.19
C PHE A 243 -4.83 -1.05 -3.25
N ALA A 244 -4.95 -0.79 -1.95
CA ALA A 244 -4.63 -1.77 -0.92
C ALA A 244 -5.84 -2.04 -0.01
N LEU A 245 -6.11 -3.32 0.28
CA LEU A 245 -7.11 -3.71 1.27
C LEU A 245 -6.55 -3.52 2.67
N ASN A 246 -7.25 -2.77 3.50
CA ASN A 246 -6.97 -2.63 4.92
C ASN A 246 -7.68 -3.75 5.70
N ARG A 247 -6.92 -4.51 6.49
CA ARG A 247 -7.43 -5.65 7.26
C ARG A 247 -8.38 -5.21 8.36
N ASP A 248 -8.07 -4.12 9.05
CA ASP A 248 -8.77 -3.76 10.29
C ASP A 248 -10.21 -3.26 10.08
N ASP A 249 -10.46 -2.54 8.99
CA ASP A 249 -11.78 -1.96 8.69
C ASP A 249 -12.43 -2.54 7.43
N ALA A 250 -11.78 -3.54 6.81
CA ALA A 250 -12.23 -4.20 5.58
C ALA A 250 -12.61 -3.20 4.48
N SER A 251 -11.85 -2.09 4.41
CA SER A 251 -11.94 -1.04 3.39
C SER A 251 -10.73 -1.08 2.47
N TYR A 252 -10.89 -0.61 1.24
CA TYR A 252 -9.76 -0.37 0.36
C TYR A 252 -9.31 1.08 0.49
N THR A 253 -8.00 1.29 0.57
CA THR A 253 -7.39 2.61 0.42
C THR A 253 -6.86 2.72 -1.00
N LEU A 254 -7.38 3.69 -1.76
CA LEU A 254 -6.80 4.13 -3.03
C LEU A 254 -5.96 5.38 -2.77
N SER A 255 -4.67 5.29 -3.04
CA SER A 255 -3.73 6.42 -3.02
C SER A 255 -3.34 6.74 -4.46
N ILE A 256 -3.42 8.00 -4.85
CA ILE A 256 -3.00 8.51 -6.16
C ILE A 256 -1.99 9.62 -5.92
N GLU A 257 -0.80 9.49 -6.48
CA GLU A 257 0.26 10.48 -6.39
C GLU A 257 0.77 10.88 -7.78
N VAL A 258 0.93 12.19 -7.98
CA VAL A 258 1.36 12.78 -9.24
C VAL A 258 2.38 13.88 -8.96
N GLN A 259 3.38 14.02 -9.83
CA GLN A 259 4.42 15.06 -9.71
C GLN A 259 3.92 16.51 -9.90
N ILE A 260 2.69 16.68 -10.39
CA ILE A 260 2.03 17.97 -10.57
C ILE A 260 0.81 18.08 -9.63
N PRO A 261 0.42 19.29 -9.21
CA PRO A 261 -0.81 19.50 -8.47
C PRO A 261 -2.02 18.93 -9.21
N ILE A 262 -2.79 18.12 -8.50
CA ILE A 262 -4.02 17.52 -9.00
C ILE A 262 -5.11 18.60 -8.92
N ASP A 263 -5.82 18.86 -10.02
CA ASP A 263 -6.99 19.74 -10.00
C ASP A 263 -8.24 18.97 -9.55
N ASN A 264 -8.56 17.90 -10.28
CA ASN A 264 -9.69 17.05 -9.96
C ASN A 264 -9.41 15.56 -10.26
N VAL A 265 -10.09 14.69 -9.52
CA VAL A 265 -10.12 13.23 -9.75
C VAL A 265 -11.57 12.80 -9.88
N LEU A 266 -11.90 12.13 -10.98
CA LEU A 266 -13.22 11.55 -11.21
C LEU A 266 -13.18 10.06 -10.88
N LEU A 267 -14.09 9.61 -10.03
CA LEU A 267 -14.31 8.22 -9.70
C LEU A 267 -15.64 7.77 -10.31
N GLN A 268 -15.55 6.79 -11.21
CA GLN A 268 -16.69 6.08 -11.76
C GLN A 268 -16.61 4.62 -11.29
N SER A 269 -17.74 4.06 -10.86
CA SER A 269 -17.82 2.65 -10.49
C SER A 269 -19.06 1.98 -11.08
N ASP A 270 -18.85 0.78 -11.59
CA ASP A 270 -19.88 -0.18 -12.03
C ASP A 270 -20.34 -1.11 -10.90
N VAL A 271 -19.89 -0.84 -9.68
CA VAL A 271 -20.22 -1.61 -8.47
C VAL A 271 -20.77 -0.65 -7.41
N PRO A 272 -21.78 -1.05 -6.62
CA PRO A 272 -22.21 -0.28 -5.47
C PRO A 272 -21.08 -0.20 -4.43
N ILE A 273 -20.49 0.98 -4.32
CA ILE A 273 -19.41 1.30 -3.38
C ILE A 273 -19.76 2.54 -2.55
N ASP A 274 -19.28 2.55 -1.32
CA ASP A 274 -19.38 3.69 -0.41
C ASP A 274 -18.00 4.34 -0.27
N LEU A 275 -17.95 5.65 -0.49
CA LEU A 275 -16.74 6.44 -0.25
C LEU A 275 -16.74 6.92 1.20
N LEU A 276 -15.64 6.66 1.91
CA LEU A 276 -15.48 7.11 3.30
C LEU A 276 -14.60 8.36 3.36
N ASP A 277 -14.95 9.28 4.26
CA ASP A 277 -14.14 10.45 4.54
C ASP A 277 -12.79 10.05 5.15
N VAL A 278 -11.73 10.75 4.71
CA VAL A 278 -10.37 10.61 5.22
C VAL A 278 -9.97 11.95 5.83
N ASP A 279 -9.69 11.99 7.13
CA ASP A 279 -9.43 13.23 7.87
C ASP A 279 -8.26 14.06 7.30
N LYS A 280 -7.28 13.40 6.68
CA LYS A 280 -6.11 14.04 6.04
C LYS A 280 -6.43 14.64 4.66
N ASN A 281 -7.58 14.30 4.07
CA ASN A 281 -7.95 14.71 2.73
C ASN A 281 -8.69 16.05 2.76
N SER A 282 -8.13 17.06 2.11
CA SER A 282 -8.72 18.40 2.00
C SER A 282 -9.52 18.62 0.71
N ALA A 283 -9.68 17.60 -0.12
CA ALA A 283 -10.44 17.68 -1.35
C ALA A 283 -11.94 17.73 -1.07
N VAL A 284 -12.67 18.51 -1.87
CA VAL A 284 -14.13 18.59 -1.81
C VAL A 284 -14.72 17.51 -2.70
N VAL A 285 -15.60 16.69 -2.14
CA VAL A 285 -16.29 15.61 -2.86
C VAL A 285 -17.65 16.10 -3.36
N SER A 286 -17.92 15.86 -4.64
CA SER A 286 -19.21 16.08 -5.28
C SER A 286 -19.73 14.76 -5.85
N TYR A 287 -20.99 14.42 -5.54
CA TYR A 287 -21.65 13.24 -6.08
C TYR A 287 -22.58 13.65 -7.22
N SER A 288 -22.40 13.02 -8.38
CA SER A 288 -23.26 13.22 -9.54
C SER A 288 -24.40 12.20 -9.54
N ALA A 289 -25.55 12.60 -10.11
CA ALA A 289 -26.64 11.66 -10.33
C ALA A 289 -26.16 10.50 -11.21
N CYS A 290 -26.40 9.28 -10.74
CA CYS A 290 -25.95 8.06 -11.38
C CYS A 290 -27.10 7.46 -12.20
N ASP A 291 -26.75 6.94 -13.38
CA ASP A 291 -27.68 6.18 -14.21
C ASP A 291 -27.26 4.71 -14.22
N ILE A 292 -28.08 3.89 -13.57
CA ILE A 292 -27.84 2.45 -13.39
C ILE A 292 -27.94 1.72 -14.75
N GLU A 293 -28.74 2.23 -15.69
CA GLU A 293 -28.87 1.63 -17.02
C GLU A 293 -27.56 1.73 -17.82
N ASN A 294 -26.81 2.80 -17.61
CA ASN A 294 -25.48 3.02 -18.19
C ASN A 294 -24.35 2.30 -17.43
N GLY A 295 -24.69 1.49 -16.41
CA GLY A 295 -23.71 0.75 -15.63
C GLY A 295 -22.90 1.62 -14.66
N ASN A 296 -23.39 2.82 -14.32
CA ASN A 296 -22.76 3.71 -13.34
C ASN A 296 -23.50 3.61 -12.02
N PHE A 297 -22.91 2.93 -11.03
CA PHE A 297 -23.42 2.85 -9.66
C PHE A 297 -22.89 3.98 -8.77
N LEU A 298 -21.73 4.54 -9.11
CA LEU A 298 -21.18 5.72 -8.44
C LEU A 298 -20.51 6.64 -9.47
N LEU A 299 -20.76 7.94 -9.33
CA LEU A 299 -20.03 9.03 -9.97
C LEU A 299 -19.68 10.07 -8.92
N ALA A 300 -18.40 10.17 -8.57
CA ALA A 300 -17.91 11.15 -7.62
C ALA A 300 -16.75 11.95 -8.22
N THR A 301 -16.68 13.24 -7.88
CA THR A 301 -15.60 14.14 -8.28
C THR A 301 -14.95 14.71 -7.04
N TYR A 302 -13.65 14.46 -6.89
CA TYR A 302 -12.81 15.06 -5.86
C TYR A 302 -12.11 16.27 -6.46
N ARG A 303 -12.39 17.47 -5.94
CA ARG A 303 -11.69 18.70 -6.32
C ARG A 303 -10.68 19.06 -5.26
N CYS A 304 -9.40 19.09 -5.63
CA CYS A 304 -8.34 19.47 -4.71
C CYS A 304 -8.24 21.00 -4.62
N GLN A 305 -8.28 21.56 -3.42
CA GLN A 305 -8.26 23.02 -3.21
C GLN A 305 -6.84 23.59 -3.07
N ALA A 306 -5.86 22.75 -2.74
CA ALA A 306 -4.46 23.14 -2.52
C ALA A 306 -3.57 22.58 -3.63
N ASN A 307 -2.26 22.89 -3.58
CA ASN A 307 -1.23 22.26 -4.42
C ASN A 307 -1.01 20.80 -4.00
N THR A 308 -2.07 20.01 -4.01
CA THR A 308 -2.11 18.62 -3.57
C THR A 308 -1.56 17.74 -4.67
N THR A 309 -0.46 17.05 -4.38
CA THR A 309 0.17 16.07 -5.30
C THR A 309 -0.25 14.64 -4.98
N ARG A 310 -0.83 14.40 -3.81
CA ARG A 310 -1.23 13.07 -3.33
C ARG A 310 -2.66 13.11 -2.79
N LEU A 311 -3.52 12.26 -3.32
CA LEU A 311 -4.91 12.07 -2.89
C LEU A 311 -5.08 10.67 -2.31
N GLU A 312 -5.62 10.57 -1.10
CA GLU A 312 -6.02 9.30 -0.51
C GLU A 312 -7.54 9.27 -0.32
N LEU A 313 -8.15 8.16 -0.72
CA LEU A 313 -9.58 7.92 -0.55
C LEU A 313 -9.84 6.49 -0.10
N LYS A 314 -10.87 6.31 0.70
CA LYS A 314 -11.29 5.00 1.22
C LYS A 314 -12.56 4.55 0.53
N VAL A 315 -12.54 3.31 0.05
CA VAL A 315 -13.63 2.67 -0.67
C VAL A 315 -14.09 1.44 0.10
N ASN A 316 -15.37 1.40 0.43
CA ASN A 316 -16.04 0.22 0.95
C ASN A 316 -16.95 -0.38 -0.12
N ARG A 317 -16.95 -1.71 -0.25
CA ARG A 317 -17.89 -2.41 -1.12
C ARG A 317 -19.12 -2.82 -0.31
N ARG A 318 -20.33 -2.58 -0.83
CA ARG A 318 -21.56 -3.05 -0.17
C ARG A 318 -21.64 -4.58 -0.18
N ALA A 319 -22.15 -5.13 0.93
CA ALA A 319 -21.97 -6.48 1.46
C ALA A 319 -22.13 -7.69 0.50
N VAL A 320 -22.84 -7.56 -0.61
CA VAL A 320 -23.23 -8.72 -1.44
C VAL A 320 -22.04 -9.43 -2.14
N TRP A 321 -20.81 -8.91 -2.01
CA TRP A 321 -19.62 -9.40 -2.71
C TRP A 321 -18.43 -9.64 -1.77
N HIS A 322 -18.63 -10.45 -0.72
CA HIS A 322 -17.65 -10.67 0.35
C HIS A 322 -16.34 -11.38 -0.02
N ILE A 323 -16.23 -11.99 -1.20
CA ILE A 323 -14.97 -12.63 -1.65
C ILE A 323 -13.84 -11.62 -1.85
N THR A 324 -14.13 -10.32 -2.01
CA THR A 324 -13.08 -9.34 -2.28
C THR A 324 -12.28 -8.93 -1.06
N SER A 325 -12.81 -9.09 0.16
CA SER A 325 -12.10 -8.76 1.40
C SER A 325 -11.32 -9.95 1.97
N ILE A 326 -10.57 -10.63 1.10
CA ILE A 326 -9.83 -11.83 1.45
C ILE A 326 -8.34 -11.56 1.31
N HIS A 327 -7.57 -11.85 2.36
CA HIS A 327 -6.12 -11.71 2.39
C HIS A 327 -5.44 -13.09 2.42
N TYR A 328 -4.26 -13.20 1.81
CA TYR A 328 -3.45 -14.41 1.82
C TYR A 328 -2.89 -14.69 3.23
N SER A 329 -3.14 -15.88 3.77
CA SER A 329 -2.57 -16.32 5.05
C SER A 329 -1.49 -17.36 4.81
N LYS A 330 -0.39 -17.31 5.57
CA LYS A 330 0.69 -18.32 5.56
C LYS A 330 0.49 -19.42 6.60
N ASP A 331 -0.47 -19.27 7.50
CA ASP A 331 -0.67 -20.21 8.61
C ASP A 331 -1.52 -21.40 8.19
N SER A 332 -1.11 -22.58 8.69
CA SER A 332 -1.76 -23.86 8.42
C SER A 332 -3.20 -23.91 8.90
N THR A 333 -4.04 -24.46 8.04
CA THR A 333 -5.46 -24.78 8.23
C THR A 333 -5.73 -25.41 9.60
N GLN A 334 -6.60 -24.82 10.41
CA GLN A 334 -7.26 -25.56 11.49
C GLN A 334 -8.25 -26.55 10.87
N ASN A 335 -8.43 -27.74 11.48
CA ASN A 335 -9.48 -28.69 11.08
C ASN A 335 -10.85 -28.05 11.36
N LEU A 336 -11.38 -27.30 10.41
CA LEU A 336 -12.66 -26.62 10.51
C LEU A 336 -13.78 -27.48 9.92
N SER A 337 -14.98 -27.33 10.47
CA SER A 337 -16.23 -27.80 9.88
C SER A 337 -16.51 -27.06 8.57
N SER A 338 -15.81 -27.46 7.51
CA SER A 338 -15.78 -26.74 6.23
C SER A 338 -16.80 -27.30 5.24
N THR A 339 -17.51 -26.41 4.55
CA THR A 339 -18.24 -26.72 3.33
C THR A 339 -17.26 -26.71 2.15
N ALA A 340 -17.41 -27.64 1.21
CA ALA A 340 -16.54 -27.76 0.03
C ALA A 340 -17.32 -27.67 -1.29
N ILE A 341 -16.68 -27.10 -2.31
CA ILE A 341 -17.12 -27.14 -3.70
C ILE A 341 -15.98 -27.70 -4.55
N THR A 342 -16.28 -28.73 -5.34
CA THR A 342 -15.33 -29.33 -6.28
C THR A 342 -15.79 -29.04 -7.69
N ALA A 343 -14.89 -28.47 -8.49
CA ALA A 343 -15.10 -28.17 -9.89
C ALA A 343 -14.21 -29.08 -10.76
N SER A 344 -14.83 -29.97 -11.52
CA SER A 344 -14.17 -30.92 -12.42
C SER A 344 -14.34 -30.51 -13.89
N ASN A 345 -13.34 -30.85 -14.72
CA ASN A 345 -13.14 -30.33 -16.08
C ASN A 345 -12.87 -28.81 -16.25
N PRO A 346 -12.20 -28.06 -15.33
CA PRO A 346 -11.59 -26.79 -15.70
C PRO A 346 -10.47 -27.03 -16.73
N CYS A 347 -10.80 -26.87 -18.02
CA CYS A 347 -9.86 -27.04 -19.12
C CYS A 347 -8.70 -26.04 -18.99
N HIS A 348 -7.46 -26.49 -18.73
CA HIS A 348 -6.14 -25.82 -18.88
C HIS A 348 -5.94 -24.32 -18.49
N TYR A 349 -6.97 -23.63 -18.02
CA TYR A 349 -7.06 -22.19 -17.84
C TYR A 349 -7.43 -21.90 -16.39
N THR A 350 -6.51 -22.26 -15.51
CA THR A 350 -6.43 -21.72 -14.15
C THR A 350 -5.92 -20.28 -14.13
N LYS A 351 -5.40 -19.75 -15.27
CA LYS A 351 -4.83 -18.39 -15.41
C LYS A 351 -5.79 -17.24 -15.09
N GLU A 352 -7.11 -17.45 -15.20
CA GLU A 352 -8.10 -16.39 -14.95
C GLU A 352 -8.99 -16.65 -13.74
N LEU A 353 -9.07 -17.89 -13.25
CA LEU A 353 -9.56 -18.15 -11.90
C LEU A 353 -8.61 -17.58 -10.84
N THR A 354 -7.32 -17.47 -11.16
CA THR A 354 -6.35 -16.68 -10.40
C THR A 354 -6.57 -15.17 -10.45
N CYS A 355 -7.39 -14.62 -11.37
CA CYS A 355 -7.69 -13.17 -11.39
C CYS A 355 -8.55 -12.74 -10.19
N LEU A 356 -9.28 -13.66 -9.55
CA LEU A 356 -10.01 -13.37 -8.31
C LEU A 356 -9.09 -13.32 -7.09
N MET A 357 -7.86 -13.85 -7.17
CA MET A 357 -7.05 -14.13 -5.98
C MET A 357 -5.55 -13.79 -6.11
N ASN A 358 -5.10 -13.32 -7.26
CA ASN A 358 -3.76 -12.76 -7.51
C ASN A 358 -2.54 -13.64 -7.13
N PRO A 359 -2.44 -14.88 -7.66
CA PRO A 359 -1.12 -15.43 -7.96
C PRO A 359 -1.06 -16.05 -9.36
N LYS A 360 0.06 -15.86 -10.06
CA LYS A 360 0.29 -16.44 -11.41
C LYS A 360 0.61 -17.94 -11.31
N PRO A 361 0.44 -18.73 -12.41
CA PRO A 361 0.59 -20.18 -12.36
C PRO A 361 2.02 -20.59 -12.02
N GLN A 362 2.17 -21.33 -10.92
CA GLN A 362 3.42 -22.02 -10.58
C GLN A 362 3.62 -23.21 -11.54
N LEU A 363 4.87 -23.58 -11.83
CA LEU A 363 5.25 -24.79 -12.59
C LEU A 363 4.94 -26.12 -11.83
N ARG A 364 4.08 -26.09 -10.80
CA ARG A 364 3.76 -27.25 -9.95
C ARG A 364 2.48 -27.94 -10.45
N GLU A 365 2.44 -29.26 -10.35
CA GLU A 365 1.27 -30.08 -10.72
C GLU A 365 0.04 -29.80 -9.86
N GLN A 366 0.25 -29.35 -8.62
CA GLN A 366 -0.76 -28.92 -7.68
C GLN A 366 -0.32 -27.64 -6.95
N VAL A 367 -1.25 -26.71 -6.76
CA VAL A 367 -1.02 -25.44 -6.05
C VAL A 367 -2.10 -25.26 -5.00
N SER A 368 -1.72 -24.77 -3.82
CA SER A 368 -2.65 -24.49 -2.72
C SER A 368 -2.48 -23.07 -2.22
N PHE A 369 -3.61 -22.41 -1.96
CA PHE A 369 -3.66 -21.07 -1.42
C PHE A 369 -4.59 -21.04 -0.22
N HIS A 370 -4.19 -20.30 0.80
CA HIS A 370 -4.93 -20.14 2.05
C HIS A 370 -5.29 -18.68 2.21
N PHE A 371 -6.54 -18.45 2.55
CA PHE A 371 -7.13 -17.14 2.51
C PHE A 371 -7.97 -16.89 3.77
N LEU A 372 -7.91 -15.67 4.28
CA LEU A 372 -8.65 -15.23 5.46
C LEU A 372 -9.53 -14.04 5.12
N SER A 373 -10.82 -14.12 5.47
CA SER A 373 -11.76 -13.01 5.40
C SER A 373 -11.41 -11.94 6.41
N THR A 374 -11.19 -10.71 5.98
CA THR A 374 -10.88 -9.60 6.90
C THR A 374 -12.08 -9.13 7.72
N PHE A 375 -13.29 -9.64 7.44
CA PHE A 375 -14.51 -9.19 8.12
C PHE A 375 -14.93 -10.12 9.28
N LEU A 376 -14.93 -11.43 9.03
CA LEU A 376 -15.36 -12.46 9.99
C LEU A 376 -14.22 -13.41 10.40
N ASP A 377 -13.01 -13.25 9.84
CA ASP A 377 -11.87 -14.17 10.04
C ASP A 377 -12.15 -15.61 9.61
N THR A 378 -13.15 -15.80 8.73
CA THR A 378 -13.48 -17.08 8.07
C THR A 378 -12.41 -17.45 7.05
N GLN A 379 -12.11 -18.74 6.92
CA GLN A 379 -11.05 -19.27 6.06
C GLN A 379 -11.56 -19.75 4.70
N LEU A 380 -10.72 -19.64 3.67
CA LEU A 380 -10.93 -20.20 2.35
C LEU A 380 -9.65 -20.90 1.87
N ASP A 381 -9.72 -22.20 1.69
CA ASP A 381 -8.63 -23.00 1.14
C ASP A 381 -8.94 -23.35 -0.31
N CYS A 382 -8.03 -22.98 -1.20
CA CYS A 382 -8.14 -23.23 -2.63
C CYS A 382 -7.03 -24.20 -3.04
N GLN A 383 -7.41 -25.38 -3.53
CA GLN A 383 -6.49 -26.34 -4.10
C GLN A 383 -6.77 -26.51 -5.59
N TYR A 384 -5.73 -26.30 -6.41
CA TYR A 384 -5.81 -26.39 -7.85
C TYR A 384 -4.92 -27.50 -8.36
N LYS A 385 -5.48 -28.35 -9.23
CA LYS A 385 -4.78 -29.38 -9.98
C LYS A 385 -5.20 -29.30 -11.45
N LYS A 386 -4.41 -29.87 -12.36
CA LYS A 386 -4.80 -29.96 -13.77
C LYS A 386 -6.16 -30.68 -13.91
N GLY A 387 -7.19 -29.96 -14.37
CA GLY A 387 -8.53 -30.50 -14.61
C GLY A 387 -9.42 -30.63 -13.37
N GLU A 388 -9.01 -30.07 -12.22
CA GLU A 388 -9.78 -30.11 -10.97
C GLU A 388 -9.43 -28.92 -10.06
N ALA A 389 -10.44 -28.32 -9.42
CA ALA A 389 -10.26 -27.34 -8.37
C ALA A 389 -11.18 -27.65 -7.17
N ILE A 390 -10.62 -27.60 -5.97
CA ILE A 390 -11.31 -27.85 -4.70
C ILE A 390 -11.23 -26.56 -3.88
N PHE A 391 -12.38 -26.07 -3.44
CA PHE A 391 -12.47 -24.91 -2.55
C PHE A 391 -13.14 -25.34 -1.26
N LYS A 392 -12.52 -25.09 -0.12
CA LYS A 392 -13.07 -25.39 1.21
C LYS A 392 -13.19 -24.10 2.01
N SER A 393 -14.32 -23.86 2.65
CA SER A 393 -14.51 -22.70 3.51
C SER A 393 -15.42 -23.04 4.68
N ASP A 394 -15.15 -22.41 5.82
CA ASP A 394 -16.03 -22.39 6.99
C ASP A 394 -17.23 -21.42 6.81
N ASN A 395 -17.32 -20.71 5.69
CA ASN A 395 -18.41 -19.78 5.36
C ASN A 395 -19.18 -20.18 4.10
N ILE A 396 -20.45 -20.52 4.27
CA ILE A 396 -21.35 -20.93 3.18
C ILE A 396 -21.54 -19.86 2.10
N SER A 397 -21.56 -18.57 2.49
CA SER A 397 -21.71 -17.46 1.55
C SER A 397 -20.51 -17.39 0.61
N THR A 398 -19.29 -17.64 1.10
CA THR A 398 -18.08 -17.68 0.27
C THR A 398 -18.19 -18.75 -0.82
N ILE A 399 -18.64 -19.95 -0.47
CA ILE A 399 -18.84 -21.05 -1.41
C ILE A 399 -19.93 -20.74 -2.44
N SER A 400 -21.05 -20.15 -2.00
CA SER A 400 -22.14 -19.74 -2.89
C SER A 400 -21.68 -18.70 -3.91
N ILE A 401 -20.93 -17.68 -3.49
CA ILE A 401 -20.41 -16.65 -4.40
C ILE A 401 -19.39 -17.28 -5.37
N LEU A 402 -18.50 -18.15 -4.90
CA LEU A 402 -17.55 -18.85 -5.78
C LEU A 402 -18.27 -19.65 -6.87
N LYS A 403 -19.32 -20.39 -6.50
CA LYS A 403 -20.15 -21.13 -7.45
C LYS A 403 -20.73 -20.24 -8.54
N ASP A 404 -21.34 -19.13 -8.16
CA ASP A 404 -22.00 -18.22 -9.12
C ASP A 404 -20.99 -17.61 -10.08
N VAL A 405 -19.83 -17.19 -9.56
CA VAL A 405 -18.75 -16.62 -10.37
C VAL A 405 -18.14 -17.68 -11.30
N LEU A 406 -17.84 -18.88 -10.79
CA LEU A 406 -17.34 -20.02 -11.56
C LEU A 406 -18.30 -20.38 -12.71
N THR A 407 -19.59 -20.48 -12.41
CA THR A 407 -20.63 -20.84 -13.38
C THR A 407 -20.80 -19.75 -14.45
N LYS A 408 -20.77 -18.48 -14.05
CA LYS A 408 -20.88 -17.33 -14.97
C LYS A 408 -19.69 -17.28 -15.94
N GLU A 409 -18.47 -17.44 -15.44
CA GLU A 409 -17.27 -17.47 -16.29
C GLU A 409 -17.22 -18.71 -17.20
N ALA A 410 -17.62 -19.89 -16.70
CA ALA A 410 -17.72 -21.10 -17.53
C ALA A 410 -18.73 -20.91 -18.67
N THR A 411 -19.89 -20.30 -18.40
CA THR A 411 -20.91 -20.02 -19.41
C THR A 411 -20.42 -19.01 -20.46
N LYS A 412 -19.78 -17.92 -20.03
CA LYS A 412 -19.20 -16.90 -20.92
C LYS A 412 -18.19 -17.50 -21.90
N ARG A 413 -17.47 -18.53 -21.46
CA ARG A 413 -16.40 -19.21 -22.22
C ARG A 413 -16.87 -20.51 -22.89
N LYS A 414 -18.14 -20.88 -22.74
CA LYS A 414 -18.74 -22.13 -23.27
C LYS A 414 -18.00 -23.39 -22.79
N ILE A 415 -17.54 -23.39 -21.54
CA ILE A 415 -16.88 -24.54 -20.91
C ILE A 415 -17.93 -25.34 -20.14
N ASN A 416 -17.93 -26.67 -20.33
CA ASN A 416 -18.78 -27.55 -19.54
C ASN A 416 -18.10 -27.87 -18.21
N LEU A 417 -18.56 -27.21 -17.15
CA LEU A 417 -18.03 -27.34 -15.80
C LEU A 417 -18.96 -28.23 -14.97
N ASN A 418 -18.41 -29.26 -14.32
CA ASN A 418 -19.17 -30.07 -13.38
C ASN A 418 -18.84 -29.65 -11.94
N ILE A 419 -19.84 -29.15 -11.23
CA ILE A 419 -19.73 -28.65 -9.85
C ILE A 419 -20.44 -29.61 -8.90
N SER A 420 -19.72 -30.12 -7.90
CA SER A 420 -20.29 -30.83 -6.76
C SER A 420 -20.10 -30.04 -5.46
N TYR A 421 -21.02 -30.23 -4.51
CA TYR A 421 -21.03 -29.56 -3.20
C TYR A 421 -21.07 -30.58 -2.07
N ASP A 422 -20.38 -30.26 -0.99
CA ASP A 422 -20.41 -30.96 0.28
C ASP A 422 -20.68 -29.95 1.39
N LEU A 423 -21.91 -29.93 1.89
CA LEU A 423 -22.41 -28.94 2.85
C LEU A 423 -22.26 -29.47 4.27
N ASN A 424 -21.60 -28.69 5.13
CA ASN A 424 -21.56 -28.97 6.56
C ASN A 424 -22.56 -28.05 7.30
N GLU A 425 -23.60 -28.61 7.91
CA GLU A 425 -24.61 -27.83 8.65
C GLU A 425 -24.01 -27.04 9.82
N ASP A 426 -22.95 -27.56 10.45
CA ASP A 426 -22.25 -26.89 11.54
C ASP A 426 -21.59 -25.57 11.11
N SER A 427 -21.27 -25.42 9.81
CA SER A 427 -20.68 -24.19 9.28
C SER A 427 -21.62 -22.98 9.40
N VAL A 428 -22.94 -23.18 9.30
CA VAL A 428 -23.94 -22.11 9.47
C VAL A 428 -23.95 -21.65 10.92
N VAL A 429 -24.03 -22.58 11.87
CA VAL A 429 -23.99 -22.27 13.31
C VAL A 429 -22.68 -21.60 13.70
N HIS A 430 -21.55 -22.06 13.16
CA HIS A 430 -20.25 -21.45 13.37
C HIS A 430 -20.20 -19.99 12.91
N THR A 431 -20.64 -19.70 11.68
CA THR A 431 -20.68 -18.32 11.16
C THR A 431 -21.64 -17.41 11.93
N LEU A 432 -22.79 -17.92 12.38
CA LEU A 432 -23.71 -17.17 13.25
C LEU A 432 -23.06 -16.81 14.58
N ASN A 433 -22.31 -17.73 15.19
CA ASN A 433 -21.55 -17.48 16.42
C ASN A 433 -20.43 -16.44 16.24
N LEU A 434 -19.85 -16.30 15.04
CA LEU A 434 -18.88 -15.24 14.72
C LEU A 434 -19.56 -13.88 14.50
N ILE A 435 -20.76 -13.87 13.93
CA ILE A 435 -21.55 -12.66 13.67
C ILE A 435 -22.15 -12.10 14.98
N HIS A 436 -22.58 -12.97 15.89
CA HIS A 436 -23.24 -12.62 17.15
C HIS A 436 -22.55 -11.53 17.98
N PRO A 437 -21.26 -11.68 18.38
CA PRO A 437 -20.61 -10.67 19.22
C PRO A 437 -20.45 -9.32 18.50
N LYS A 438 -20.32 -9.32 17.16
CA LYS A 438 -20.23 -8.09 16.36
C LYS A 438 -21.57 -7.36 16.32
N LEU A 439 -22.68 -8.07 16.14
CA LEU A 439 -24.04 -7.50 16.20
C LEU A 439 -24.35 -6.96 17.60
N GLU A 440 -24.10 -7.76 18.64
CA GLU A 440 -24.34 -7.37 20.02
C GLU A 440 -23.56 -6.10 20.39
N TYR A 441 -22.29 -5.99 19.99
CA TYR A 441 -21.48 -4.80 20.20
C TYR A 441 -22.12 -3.56 19.55
N GLN A 442 -22.60 -3.65 18.32
CA GLN A 442 -23.26 -2.53 17.64
C GLN A 442 -24.57 -2.13 18.35
N LEU A 443 -25.41 -3.10 18.73
CA LEU A 443 -26.64 -2.81 19.47
C LEU A 443 -26.36 -2.15 20.83
N LEU A 444 -25.33 -2.59 21.55
CA LEU A 444 -24.88 -1.98 22.80
C LEU A 444 -24.30 -0.59 22.61
N LEU A 445 -23.53 -0.36 21.54
CA LEU A 445 -22.97 0.95 21.20
C LEU A 445 -24.08 1.98 20.97
N ALA A 446 -25.16 1.59 20.27
CA ALA A 446 -26.33 2.46 20.06
C ALA A 446 -26.98 2.88 21.38
N LYS A 447 -27.21 1.91 22.29
CA LYS A 447 -27.76 2.17 23.63
C LYS A 447 -26.85 3.09 24.46
N LYS A 448 -25.52 2.87 24.42
CA LYS A 448 -24.54 3.71 25.14
C LYS A 448 -24.56 5.15 24.64
N VAL A 449 -24.64 5.38 23.33
CA VAL A 449 -24.65 6.73 22.76
C VAL A 449 -25.95 7.47 23.11
N GLN A 450 -27.10 6.79 23.06
CA GLN A 450 -28.38 7.37 23.51
C GLN A 450 -28.32 7.84 24.97
N LEU A 451 -27.68 7.06 25.85
CA LEU A 451 -27.49 7.46 27.25
C LEU A 451 -26.51 8.64 27.38
N ILE A 452 -25.43 8.67 26.60
CA ILE A 452 -24.44 9.76 26.62
C ILE A 452 -25.08 11.08 26.17
N GLU A 453 -25.94 11.07 25.15
CA GLU A 453 -26.70 12.24 24.71
C GLU A 453 -27.65 12.73 25.82
N GLY A 454 -28.34 11.81 26.49
CA GLY A 454 -29.19 12.12 27.64
C GLY A 454 -28.43 12.70 28.85
N LEU A 455 -27.20 12.23 29.09
CA LEU A 455 -26.34 12.64 30.20
C LEU A 455 -25.43 13.84 29.87
N LYS A 456 -25.43 14.34 28.63
CA LYS A 456 -24.53 15.40 28.12
C LYS A 456 -23.04 15.17 28.40
N MET A 457 -22.59 13.92 28.59
CA MET A 457 -21.17 13.62 28.80
C MET A 457 -20.41 13.70 27.46
N ARG A 458 -19.21 14.29 27.47
CA ARG A 458 -18.37 14.38 26.26
C ARG A 458 -17.45 13.17 26.15
N GLN A 459 -17.93 12.09 25.53
CA GLN A 459 -17.10 10.93 25.20
C GLN A 459 -16.89 10.85 23.68
N LYS A 460 -15.84 11.51 23.18
CA LYS A 460 -15.57 11.67 21.74
C LYS A 460 -15.36 10.33 21.00
N ASN A 461 -14.81 9.31 21.67
CA ASN A 461 -14.49 8.03 21.04
C ASN A 461 -15.76 7.22 20.69
N LEU A 462 -16.70 7.06 21.63
CA LEU A 462 -17.96 6.35 21.35
C LEU A 462 -18.83 7.08 20.31
N GLN A 463 -18.83 8.42 20.32
CA GLN A 463 -19.52 9.20 19.30
C GLN A 463 -18.89 9.03 17.91
N ALA A 464 -17.56 8.92 17.82
CA ALA A 464 -16.87 8.66 16.55
C ALA A 464 -17.13 7.25 16.02
N GLU A 465 -17.21 6.24 16.90
CA GLU A 465 -17.59 4.88 16.50
C GLU A 465 -19.05 4.80 16.07
N TYR A 466 -19.96 5.45 16.79
CA TYR A 466 -21.39 5.48 16.45
C TYR A 466 -21.67 6.10 15.08
N LYS A 467 -20.88 7.11 14.67
CA LYS A 467 -20.97 7.65 13.29
C LYS A 467 -20.73 6.60 12.21
N LYS A 468 -19.96 5.55 12.48
CA LYS A 468 -19.64 4.46 11.54
C LYS A 468 -20.59 3.27 11.66
N GLN A 469 -21.37 3.21 12.74
CA GLN A 469 -22.26 2.09 13.06
C GLN A 469 -23.27 1.75 11.93
N PRO A 470 -23.95 2.71 11.27
CA PRO A 470 -24.93 2.36 10.23
C PRO A 470 -24.32 1.51 9.12
N CYS A 471 -23.12 1.85 8.66
CA CYS A 471 -22.40 1.08 7.64
C CYS A 471 -22.05 -0.34 8.11
N HIS A 472 -21.72 -0.52 9.39
CA HIS A 472 -21.46 -1.84 9.96
C HIS A 472 -22.72 -2.70 10.06
N LEU A 473 -23.85 -2.11 10.46
CA LEU A 473 -25.14 -2.81 10.56
C LEU A 473 -25.68 -3.18 9.18
N GLU A 474 -25.65 -2.27 8.20
CA GLU A 474 -26.04 -2.60 6.81
C GLU A 474 -25.21 -3.76 6.25
N ARG A 475 -23.91 -3.83 6.60
CA ARG A 475 -23.04 -4.92 6.17
C ARG A 475 -23.40 -6.26 6.81
N LEU A 476 -23.80 -6.26 8.07
CA LEU A 476 -24.22 -7.47 8.80
C LEU A 476 -25.62 -7.94 8.34
N TYR A 477 -26.54 -7.02 8.09
CA TYR A 477 -27.90 -7.32 7.63
C TYR A 477 -27.96 -7.74 6.16
N GLY A 478 -27.10 -7.17 5.31
CA GLY A 478 -27.03 -7.47 3.88
C GLY A 478 -26.55 -8.88 3.52
N MET A 479 -26.19 -9.70 4.51
CA MET A 479 -25.72 -11.08 4.32
C MET A 479 -26.84 -12.08 3.96
N ASN A 480 -28.13 -11.69 4.02
CA ASN A 480 -29.24 -12.64 3.98
C ASN A 480 -30.35 -12.40 2.91
N VAL A 481 -31.11 -13.48 2.65
CA VAL A 481 -31.82 -13.86 1.42
C VAL A 481 -33.07 -13.04 1.06
N LYS A 482 -33.20 -12.69 -0.24
CA LYS A 482 -34.20 -11.79 -0.88
C LYS A 482 -35.71 -11.99 -0.57
N ASN A 483 -36.18 -13.18 -0.21
CA ASN A 483 -37.62 -13.47 -0.13
C ASN A 483 -38.20 -13.53 1.30
N LYS A 484 -37.35 -13.62 2.33
CA LYS A 484 -37.75 -13.55 3.75
C LYS A 484 -37.08 -12.39 4.49
N VAL A 485 -36.46 -11.46 3.75
CA VAL A 485 -35.76 -10.28 4.30
C VAL A 485 -36.62 -9.53 5.32
N PRO A 486 -37.92 -9.23 5.09
CA PRO A 486 -38.69 -8.44 6.05
C PRO A 486 -38.85 -9.13 7.42
N ILE A 487 -39.09 -10.44 7.42
CA ILE A 487 -39.25 -11.24 8.65
C ILE A 487 -37.91 -11.37 9.37
N LEU A 488 -36.84 -11.60 8.61
CA LEU A 488 -35.51 -11.67 9.19
C LEU A 488 -35.05 -10.31 9.74
N LEU A 489 -35.36 -9.21 9.06
CA LEU A 489 -35.11 -7.86 9.57
C LEU A 489 -35.84 -7.63 10.89
N GLU A 490 -37.09 -8.09 11.02
CA GLU A 490 -37.85 -8.00 12.26
C GLU A 490 -37.23 -8.82 13.42
N VAL A 491 -36.69 -10.00 13.11
CA VAL A 491 -35.92 -10.83 14.07
C VAL A 491 -34.59 -10.16 14.44
N LEU A 492 -33.92 -9.54 13.47
CA LEU A 492 -32.66 -8.82 13.66
C LEU A 492 -32.86 -7.52 14.45
N ASP A 493 -33.98 -6.83 14.27
CA ASP A 493 -34.36 -5.63 15.02
C ASP A 493 -34.67 -5.98 16.49
N ASN A 494 -35.22 -7.18 16.75
CA ASN A 494 -35.49 -7.74 18.08
C ASN A 494 -34.45 -8.78 18.50
N TYR A 495 -33.20 -8.59 18.08
CA TYR A 495 -32.11 -9.56 18.14
C TYR A 495 -32.11 -10.49 19.37
N ASP A 496 -32.34 -11.79 19.12
CA ASP A 496 -32.14 -12.89 20.08
C ASP A 496 -31.49 -14.07 19.34
N LEU A 497 -30.32 -14.50 19.83
CA LEU A 497 -29.52 -15.57 19.20
C LEU A 497 -30.25 -16.91 19.17
N GLN A 498 -31.13 -17.19 20.14
CA GLN A 498 -31.86 -18.46 20.16
C GLN A 498 -33.04 -18.49 19.17
N ASN A 499 -33.55 -17.32 18.80
CA ASN A 499 -34.64 -17.19 17.82
C ASN A 499 -34.14 -17.02 16.39
N LEU A 500 -32.89 -16.57 16.22
CA LEU A 500 -32.18 -16.41 14.94
C LEU A 500 -31.64 -17.75 14.44
#